data_AF-A0A544TD82-F1
#
_entry.id   AF-A0A544TD82-F1
#
_cell.length_a   1.000
_cell.length_b   1.000
_cell.length_c   1.000
_cell.angle_alpha   90.00
_cell.angle_beta   90.00
_cell.angle_gamma   90.00
#
_symmetry.space_group_name_H-M   'P 1'
#
loop_
_entity.id
_entity.type
_entity.pdbx_description
1 polymer ?
#
loop_
_entity_poly.entity_id
_entity_poly.type
_entity_poly.pdbx_seq_one_letter_code
_entity_poly.pdbx_strand_id
1 'polypeptide(L)'
;MKDINFLISKWEQILHKLENNNGKVHPIEIGKKAALQEVEAIEKELGYKLPPSYKYILYNLGKSLSFYYSFSEDTIIPSEYKEIYSGEINWNTDFLQNLNRLADDYVPI
;
A
#
# COMPACT_ATOMS: atom_id res chain seq x y z
N MET A 1 -15.56 -11.80 1.42
CA MET A 1 -14.27 -11.07 1.48
C MET A 1 -13.41 -11.72 2.55
N LYS A 2 -12.11 -11.91 2.31
CA LYS A 2 -11.19 -12.45 3.33
C LYS A 2 -11.16 -11.50 4.53
N ASP A 3 -11.00 -12.06 5.72
CA ASP A 3 -10.84 -11.29 6.96
C ASP A 3 -9.58 -10.41 6.85
N ILE A 4 -9.74 -9.09 7.02
CA ILE A 4 -8.64 -8.12 6.97
C ILE A 4 -7.61 -8.44 8.05
N ASN A 5 -8.05 -8.88 9.23
CA ASN A 5 -7.14 -9.27 10.31
C ASN A 5 -6.30 -10.48 9.91
N PHE A 6 -6.90 -11.44 9.20
CA PHE A 6 -6.16 -12.57 8.65
C PHE A 6 -5.06 -12.10 7.68
N LEU A 7 -5.37 -11.13 6.81
CA LEU A 7 -4.39 -10.58 5.87
C LEU A 7 -3.23 -9.86 6.59
N ILE A 8 -3.53 -9.00 7.57
CA ILE A 8 -2.52 -8.32 8.39
C ILE A 8 -1.61 -9.35 9.07
N SER A 9 -2.20 -10.36 9.73
CA SER A 9 -1.41 -11.40 10.41
C SER A 9 -0.50 -12.18 9.46
N LYS A 10 -0.89 -12.34 8.19
CA LYS A 10 -0.05 -12.97 7.17
C LYS A 10 1.10 -12.08 6.76
N TRP A 11 0.89 -10.78 6.63
CA TRP A 11 1.96 -9.83 6.36
C TRP A 11 2.94 -9.77 7.54
N GLU A 12 2.46 -9.72 8.78
CA GLU A 12 3.31 -9.77 9.98
C GLU A 12 4.17 -11.04 10.01
N GLN A 13 3.58 -12.21 9.70
CA GLN A 13 4.32 -13.48 9.60
C GLN A 13 5.39 -13.45 8.52
N ILE A 14 5.13 -12.81 7.38
CA ILE A 14 6.10 -12.65 6.29
C ILE A 14 7.24 -11.76 6.75
N LEU A 15 6.94 -10.58 7.31
CA LEU A 15 7.93 -9.64 7.80
C LEU A 15 8.82 -10.26 8.88
N HIS A 16 8.23 -10.96 9.86
CA HIS A 16 8.99 -11.67 10.88
C HIS A 16 9.91 -12.75 10.29
N LYS A 17 9.45 -13.49 9.26
CA LYS A 17 10.31 -14.46 8.57
C LYS A 17 11.46 -13.77 7.83
N LEU A 18 11.20 -12.63 7.19
CA LEU A 18 12.22 -11.86 6.48
C LEU A 18 13.29 -11.36 7.44
N GLU A 19 12.88 -10.78 8.57
CA GLU A 19 13.80 -10.32 9.62
C GLU A 19 14.69 -11.45 10.15
N ASN A 20 14.13 -12.64 10.36
CA ASN A 20 14.88 -13.83 10.78
C ASN A 20 15.81 -14.42 9.70
N ASN A 21 15.69 -13.98 8.44
CA ASN A 21 16.53 -14.41 7.31
C ASN A 21 17.38 -13.25 6.77
N ASN A 22 17.85 -12.37 7.66
CA ASN A 22 18.73 -11.24 7.34
C ASN A 22 18.10 -10.19 6.39
N GLY A 23 16.77 -10.18 6.27
CA GLY A 23 16.04 -9.11 5.59
C GLY A 23 15.95 -7.86 6.46
N LYS A 24 16.14 -6.70 5.86
CA LYS A 24 15.78 -5.39 6.43
C LYS A 24 14.29 -5.19 6.28
N VAL A 25 13.60 -4.96 7.38
CA VAL A 25 12.14 -4.83 7.42
C VAL A 25 11.77 -3.46 7.97
N HIS A 26 10.82 -2.82 7.29
CA HIS A 26 10.05 -1.71 7.83
C HIS A 26 8.68 -2.25 8.25
N PRO A 27 8.26 -2.01 9.50
CA PRO A 27 7.04 -2.60 10.05
C PRO A 27 5.79 -2.13 9.31
N ILE A 28 4.68 -2.84 9.52
CA ILE A 28 3.39 -2.43 8.98
C ILE A 28 2.91 -1.18 9.71
N GLU A 29 2.74 -0.12 8.95
CA GLU A 29 2.10 1.13 9.39
C GLU A 29 0.73 1.23 8.75
N ILE A 30 -0.31 1.40 9.57
CA ILE A 30 -1.69 1.52 9.11
C ILE A 30 -2.23 2.87 9.58
N GLY A 31 -2.68 3.69 8.64
CA GLY A 31 -3.32 4.96 8.93
C GLY A 31 -4.72 4.79 9.53
N LYS A 32 -5.31 5.91 9.97
CA LYS A 32 -6.68 5.92 10.50
C LYS A 32 -7.68 5.46 9.44
N LYS A 33 -8.74 4.78 9.87
CA LYS A 33 -9.90 4.46 9.03
C LYS A 33 -10.53 5.74 8.49
N ALA A 34 -11.03 5.68 7.26
CA ALA A 34 -11.71 6.81 6.64
C ALA A 34 -13.10 7.01 7.24
N ALA A 35 -13.50 8.27 7.42
CA ALA A 35 -14.90 8.62 7.60
C ALA A 35 -15.62 8.67 6.25
N LEU A 36 -16.96 8.56 6.27
CA LEU A 36 -17.78 8.66 5.06
C LEU A 36 -17.52 9.99 4.31
N GLN A 37 -17.45 11.09 5.05
CA GLN A 37 -17.25 12.43 4.49
C GLN A 37 -15.87 12.58 3.83
N GLU A 38 -14.84 11.91 4.36
CA GLU A 38 -13.50 11.95 3.76
C GLU A 38 -13.49 11.23 2.40
N VAL A 39 -14.16 10.08 2.30
CA VAL A 39 -14.28 9.34 1.04
C VAL A 39 -15.11 10.13 0.02
N GLU A 40 -16.19 10.77 0.46
CA GLU A 40 -17.00 11.64 -0.41
C GLU A 40 -16.20 12.85 -0.93
N ALA A 41 -15.36 13.45 -0.08
CA ALA A 41 -14.47 14.54 -0.47
C ALA A 41 -13.45 14.08 -1.53
N ILE A 42 -12.81 12.92 -1.32
CA ILE A 42 -11.87 12.32 -2.28
C ILE A 42 -12.57 12.03 -3.61
N GLU A 43 -13.74 11.38 -3.61
CA GLU A 43 -14.50 11.10 -4.84
C GLU A 43 -14.89 12.38 -5.59
N LYS A 44 -15.22 13.46 -4.87
CA LYS A 44 -15.52 14.76 -5.46
C LYS A 44 -14.29 15.39 -6.11
N GLU A 45 -13.14 15.33 -5.46
CA GLU A 45 -11.87 15.84 -5.99
C GLU A 45 -11.40 15.05 -7.23
N LEU A 46 -11.54 13.73 -7.18
CA LEU A 46 -11.20 12.83 -8.28
C LEU A 46 -12.18 12.94 -9.45
N GLY A 47 -13.42 13.40 -9.22
CA GLY A 47 -14.47 13.49 -10.24
C GLY A 47 -15.10 12.13 -10.60
N TYR A 48 -14.83 11.08 -9.84
CA TYR A 48 -15.43 9.75 -10.03
C TYR A 48 -15.57 8.99 -8.70
N LYS A 49 -16.38 7.92 -8.72
CA LYS A 49 -16.62 7.07 -7.55
C LYS A 49 -15.49 6.06 -7.36
N LEU A 50 -14.96 5.96 -6.14
CA LEU A 50 -13.97 4.94 -5.81
C LEU A 50 -14.60 3.55 -5.91
N PRO A 51 -13.83 2.53 -6.35
CA PRO A 51 -14.32 1.15 -6.41
C PRO A 51 -14.87 0.69 -5.04
N PRO A 52 -15.99 -0.07 -5.00
CA PRO A 52 -16.55 -0.55 -3.73
C PRO A 52 -15.56 -1.35 -2.88
N SER A 53 -14.70 -2.16 -3.51
CA SER A 53 -13.64 -2.90 -2.84
C SER A 53 -12.61 -1.99 -2.16
N TYR A 54 -12.26 -0.87 -2.80
CA TYR A 54 -11.31 0.09 -2.23
C TYR A 54 -11.93 0.85 -1.06
N LYS A 55 -13.19 1.32 -1.20
CA LYS A 55 -13.93 1.93 -0.09
C LYS A 55 -14.04 1.01 1.13
N TYR A 56 -14.28 -0.28 0.90
CA TYR A 56 -14.27 -1.28 1.97
C TYR A 56 -12.93 -1.30 2.72
N ILE A 57 -11.80 -1.25 2.02
CA ILE A 57 -10.47 -1.17 2.64
C ILE A 57 -10.32 0.14 3.44
N LEU A 58 -10.71 1.29 2.88
CA LEU A 58 -10.58 2.59 3.57
C LEU A 58 -11.37 2.64 4.89
N TYR A 59 -12.57 2.06 4.91
CA TYR A 59 -13.43 2.05 6.11
C TYR A 59 -13.02 1.00 7.15
N ASN A 60 -12.45 -0.13 6.71
CA ASN A 60 -12.24 -1.27 7.61
C ASN A 60 -10.76 -1.48 7.98
N LEU A 61 -9.82 -1.02 7.16
CA LEU A 61 -8.39 -1.11 7.38
C LEU A 61 -7.78 0.25 7.71
N GLY A 62 -7.71 1.15 6.73
CA GLY A 62 -7.06 2.45 6.91
C GLY A 62 -6.93 3.25 5.61
N LYS A 63 -6.85 4.58 5.75
CA LYS A 63 -6.58 5.52 4.65
C LYS A 63 -5.18 5.36 4.05
N SER A 64 -4.25 4.86 4.85
CA SER A 64 -2.93 4.47 4.38
C SER A 64 -2.54 3.11 4.94
N LEU A 65 -1.68 2.41 4.20
CA LEU A 65 -0.93 1.26 4.66
C LEU A 65 0.43 1.28 3.98
N SER A 66 1.49 1.08 4.76
CA SER A 66 2.84 0.89 4.24
C SER A 66 3.55 -0.23 4.99
N PHE A 67 4.28 -1.06 4.25
CA PHE A 67 5.41 -1.80 4.77
C PHE A 67 6.38 -2.08 3.63
N TYR A 68 7.63 -2.29 3.99
CA TYR A 68 8.69 -2.54 3.02
C TYR A 68 9.66 -3.59 3.58
N TYR A 69 10.24 -4.37 2.69
CA TYR A 69 11.36 -5.22 3.02
C TYR A 69 12.41 -5.21 1.90
N SER A 70 13.65 -5.48 2.28
CA SER A 70 14.73 -5.73 1.34
C SER A 70 15.75 -6.70 1.93
N PHE A 71 16.39 -7.47 1.08
CA PHE A 71 17.56 -8.24 1.43
C PHE A 71 18.82 -7.43 1.18
N SER A 72 19.86 -7.65 1.99
CA SER A 72 21.19 -7.11 1.70
C SER A 72 21.82 -7.84 0.51
N GLU A 73 22.82 -7.22 -0.12
CA GLU A 73 23.60 -7.86 -1.19
C GLU A 73 24.29 -9.16 -0.72
N ASP A 74 24.58 -9.26 0.59
CA ASP A 74 25.17 -10.44 1.23
C ASP A 74 24.19 -11.60 1.44
N THR A 75 22.88 -11.38 1.23
CA THR A 75 21.87 -12.42 1.40
C THR A 75 21.89 -13.38 0.22
N ILE A 76 22.10 -14.68 0.51
CA ILE A 76 22.05 -15.72 -0.52
C ILE A 76 20.59 -16.00 -0.87
N ILE A 77 20.13 -15.40 -1.97
CA ILE A 77 18.81 -15.65 -2.54
C ILE A 77 18.92 -16.76 -3.61
N PRO A 78 18.01 -17.75 -3.62
CA PRO A 78 17.97 -18.76 -4.68
C PRO A 78 17.92 -18.12 -6.07
N SER A 79 18.60 -18.74 -7.04
CA SER A 79 18.78 -18.17 -8.39
C SER A 79 17.47 -17.77 -9.08
N GLU A 80 16.41 -18.54 -8.86
CA GLU A 80 15.06 -18.33 -9.39
C GLU A 80 14.36 -17.08 -8.80
N TYR A 81 14.85 -16.56 -7.68
CA TYR A 81 14.29 -15.40 -6.98
C TYR A 81 15.27 -14.24 -6.87
N LYS A 82 16.42 -14.28 -7.56
CA LYS A 82 17.49 -13.29 -7.43
C LYS A 82 17.04 -11.85 -7.72
N GLU A 83 16.03 -11.69 -8.59
CA GLU A 83 15.42 -10.39 -8.92
C GLU A 83 14.33 -9.94 -7.93
N ILE A 84 13.96 -10.80 -6.98
CA ILE A 84 12.96 -10.53 -5.93
C ILE A 84 13.69 -10.31 -4.60
N TYR A 85 14.51 -9.26 -4.58
CA TYR A 85 15.32 -8.90 -3.41
C TYR A 85 14.63 -7.87 -2.49
N SER A 86 13.50 -7.30 -2.90
CA SER A 86 12.73 -6.34 -2.12
C SER A 86 11.25 -6.36 -2.47
N GLY A 87 10.41 -5.84 -1.59
CA GLY A 87 9.00 -5.66 -1.86
C GLY A 87 8.36 -4.62 -0.96
N GLU A 88 7.28 -4.03 -1.47
CA GLU A 88 6.52 -2.97 -0.80
C GLU A 88 5.02 -3.24 -0.99
N ILE A 89 4.25 -2.97 0.06
CA ILE A 89 2.83 -2.64 -0.10
C ILE A 89 2.65 -1.23 0.42
N ASN A 90 2.14 -0.34 -0.43
CA ASN A 90 1.96 1.06 -0.11
C ASN A 90 0.70 1.62 -0.77
N TRP A 91 -0.20 2.15 0.04
CA TRP A 91 -1.22 3.08 -0.42
C TRP A 91 -1.38 4.22 0.59
N ASN A 92 -1.73 5.39 0.08
CA ASN A 92 -2.22 6.51 0.89
C ASN A 92 -3.22 7.30 0.05
N THR A 93 -4.38 7.61 0.62
CA THR A 93 -5.39 8.45 -0.02
C THR A 93 -4.87 9.84 -0.37
N ASP A 94 -3.88 10.36 0.37
CA ASP A 94 -3.29 11.68 0.12
C ASP A 94 -2.53 11.75 -1.23
N PHE A 95 -2.22 10.60 -1.84
CA PHE A 95 -1.57 10.51 -3.15
C PHE A 95 -2.55 10.26 -4.30
N LEU A 96 -3.85 10.16 -4.04
CA LEU A 96 -4.85 10.03 -5.09
C LEU A 96 -5.01 11.36 -5.82
N GLN A 97 -4.90 11.33 -7.14
CA GLN A 97 -4.95 12.53 -7.97
C GLN A 97 -5.84 12.30 -9.20
N ASN A 98 -6.49 13.37 -9.65
CA ASN A 98 -7.24 13.36 -10.91
C ASN A 98 -6.26 13.54 -12.09
N LEU A 99 -5.96 12.46 -12.80
CA LEU A 99 -5.00 12.48 -13.89
C LEU A 99 -5.43 13.37 -15.07
N ASN A 100 -6.74 13.54 -15.32
CA ASN A 100 -7.21 14.43 -16.38
C ASN A 100 -6.85 15.88 -16.04
N ARG A 101 -7.08 16.27 -14.78
CA ARG A 101 -6.72 17.61 -14.29
C ARG A 101 -5.20 17.85 -14.36
N LEU A 102 -4.40 16.85 -13.99
CA LEU A 102 -2.94 16.97 -14.09
C LEU A 102 -2.51 17.13 -15.55
N ALA A 103 -3.10 16.38 -16.48
CA ALA A 103 -2.78 16.49 -17.90
C ALA A 103 -3.10 17.89 -18.45
N ASP A 104 -4.20 18.50 -18.02
CA ASP A 104 -4.57 19.88 -18.40
C ASP A 104 -3.57 20.92 -17.84
N ASP A 105 -2.99 20.66 -16.67
CA ASP A 105 -1.95 21.50 -16.06
C ASP A 105 -0.57 21.31 -16.73
N TYR A 106 -0.35 20.21 -17.47
CA TYR A 106 0.86 19.98 -18.27
C TYR A 106 0.74 20.67 -19.63
N VAL A 107 1.22 21.91 -19.73
CA VAL A 107 1.54 22.54 -21.02
C VAL A 107 2.87 21.97 -21.51
N PRO A 108 2.94 21.28 -22.66
CA PRO A 108 4.21 20.86 -23.24
C PRO A 108 5.03 22.12 -23.56
N ILE A 109 6.25 22.21 -23.03
CA ILE A 109 7.22 23.27 -23.35
C ILE A 109 7.81 22.99 -24.74
#